data_AF-X1UCL7-F1
#
_entry.id   AF-X1UCL7-F1
#
_cell.length_a   1.000
_cell.length_b   1.000
_cell.length_c   1.000
_cell.angle_alpha   90.00
_cell.angle_beta   90.00
_cell.angle_gamma   90.00
#
_symmetry.space_group_name_H-M   'P 1'
#
loop_
_entity.id
_entity.type
_entity.pdbx_description
1 polymer ?
#
loop_
_entity_poly.entity_id
_entity_poly.type
_entity_poly.pdbx_seq_one_letter_code
_entity_poly.pdbx_strand_id
1 'polypeptide(L)'
;GYLPTQRREIEQGFRDGSIYGVVSTNALELGVDIGQLQVCIMTGYPGSISSAWQQAGRAGRRHGEALIIMVGSSSALDQYIVQHPDYFFTRNPETARINPDNLLILVDHVKCAAYELPFKKGDTFGKTEIMDVLEFLTEERVLHLNGDKWHWMNDAFPASNISLRSAAQENVVIIDQTNAPVNRVIGEMDTFSAMTLLHDEAIYLHQGIQFQVEELDWDEKKAYVREVNVDYYTDANLAVQLSVLEVDKQRSFASTAAAFGDVAIRAMPTIFKKIKFETHG
;
A
#
# COMPACT_ATOMS: atom_id res chain seq x y z
N GLY A 1 2.44 -6.90 9.66
CA GLY A 1 3.68 -6.16 9.37
C GLY A 1 4.67 -6.35 10.50
N TYR A 2 5.95 -6.60 10.19
CA TYR A 2 7.02 -6.74 11.20
C TYR A 2 7.35 -5.40 11.85
N LEU A 3 7.70 -5.45 13.15
CA LEU A 3 8.16 -4.29 13.91
C LEU A 3 9.47 -3.72 13.32
N PRO A 4 9.72 -2.42 13.46
CA PRO A 4 10.94 -1.79 12.96
C PRO A 4 12.24 -2.42 13.50
N THR A 5 12.24 -2.86 14.76
CA THR A 5 13.40 -3.53 15.39
C THR A 5 13.70 -4.88 14.75
N GLN A 6 12.67 -5.71 14.55
CA GLN A 6 12.81 -7.01 13.88
C GLN A 6 13.34 -6.87 12.44
N ARG A 7 12.88 -5.85 11.69
CA ARG A 7 13.40 -5.60 10.34
C ARG A 7 14.88 -5.27 10.36
N ARG A 8 15.33 -4.43 11.30
CA ARG A 8 16.75 -4.08 11.46
C ARG A 8 17.61 -5.29 11.85
N GLU A 9 17.09 -6.17 12.69
CA GLU A 9 17.79 -7.42 13.05
C GLU A 9 17.98 -8.33 11.83
N ILE A 10 16.93 -8.48 11.00
CA ILE A 10 17.03 -9.24 9.73
C ILE A 10 18.06 -8.60 8.80
N GLU A 11 18.02 -7.28 8.61
CA GLU A 11 19.00 -6.55 7.78
C GLU A 11 20.44 -6.73 8.28
N GLN A 12 20.65 -6.64 9.60
CA GLN A 12 21.95 -6.84 10.21
C GLN A 12 22.45 -8.27 10.01
N GLY A 13 21.57 -9.26 10.18
CA GLY A 13 21.89 -10.66 9.99
C GLY A 13 22.30 -11.02 8.56
N PHE A 14 21.78 -10.30 7.56
CA PHE A 14 22.27 -10.41 6.18
C PHE A 14 23.65 -9.80 5.99
N ARG A 15 23.94 -8.68 6.63
CA ARG A 15 25.24 -8.00 6.50
C ARG A 15 26.38 -8.77 7.17
N ASP A 16 26.12 -9.39 8.31
CA ASP A 16 27.12 -10.17 9.05
C ASP A 16 27.20 -11.65 8.63
N GLY A 17 26.25 -12.12 7.81
CA GLY A 17 26.21 -13.49 7.29
C GLY A 17 25.66 -14.52 8.26
N SER A 18 25.03 -14.10 9.36
CA SER A 18 24.31 -15.00 10.28
C SER A 18 22.99 -15.52 9.70
N ILE A 19 22.38 -14.77 8.76
CA ILE A 19 21.18 -15.18 8.02
C ILE A 19 21.55 -15.62 6.60
N TYR A 20 21.21 -16.86 6.25
CA TYR A 20 21.51 -17.44 4.95
C TYR A 20 20.43 -17.19 3.88
N GLY A 21 19.21 -16.86 4.28
CA GLY A 21 18.08 -16.67 3.36
C GLY A 21 16.88 -16.01 4.04
N VAL A 22 16.03 -15.38 3.22
CA VAL A 22 14.80 -14.70 3.66
C VAL A 22 13.69 -14.97 2.68
N VAL A 23 12.49 -15.19 3.21
CA VAL A 23 11.25 -15.17 2.45
C VAL A 23 10.58 -13.84 2.75
N SER A 24 10.24 -13.08 1.70
CA SER A 24 9.66 -11.76 1.86
C SER A 24 8.57 -11.49 0.82
N THR A 25 7.70 -10.55 1.15
CA THR A 25 6.79 -9.93 0.19
C THR A 25 7.55 -8.89 -0.65
N ASN A 26 6.82 -8.14 -1.48
CA ASN A 26 7.34 -6.95 -2.17
C ASN A 26 7.90 -5.87 -1.22
N ALA A 27 7.78 -6.00 0.11
CA ALA A 27 8.34 -5.09 1.08
C ALA A 27 9.88 -4.94 0.97
N LEU A 28 10.59 -5.96 0.48
CA LEU A 28 12.03 -5.87 0.20
C LEU A 28 12.39 -5.26 -1.17
N GLU A 29 11.40 -4.89 -2.00
CA GLU A 29 11.66 -4.07 -3.20
C GLU A 29 12.19 -2.68 -2.81
N LEU A 30 11.79 -2.17 -1.65
CA LEU A 30 12.03 -0.79 -1.23
C LEU A 30 13.44 -0.56 -0.66
N GLY A 31 14.44 -0.32 -1.51
CA GLY A 31 15.70 0.39 -1.20
C GLY A 31 16.56 -0.07 0.00
N VAL A 32 16.19 -1.12 0.73
CA VAL A 32 16.92 -1.58 1.91
C VAL A 32 18.24 -2.21 1.48
N ASP A 33 19.35 -1.78 2.08
CA ASP A 33 20.66 -2.38 1.88
C ASP A 33 20.81 -3.65 2.74
N ILE A 34 20.22 -4.73 2.25
CA ILE A 34 20.38 -6.11 2.75
C ILE A 34 21.66 -6.78 2.19
N GLY A 35 22.54 -6.02 1.56
CA GLY A 35 23.71 -6.56 0.86
C GLY A 35 23.35 -7.28 -0.45
N GLN A 36 24.29 -8.09 -0.95
CA GLN A 36 24.20 -8.76 -2.25
C GLN A 36 23.92 -10.27 -2.07
N LEU A 37 22.70 -10.69 -2.42
CA LEU A 37 22.31 -12.10 -2.43
C LEU A 37 22.96 -12.83 -3.63
N GLN A 38 23.13 -14.15 -3.50
CA GLN A 38 23.61 -14.98 -4.61
C GLN A 38 22.45 -15.54 -5.45
N VAL A 39 21.31 -15.79 -4.82
CA VAL A 39 20.14 -16.39 -5.45
C VAL A 39 18.89 -15.59 -5.11
N CYS A 40 18.08 -15.26 -6.13
CA CYS A 40 16.74 -14.72 -5.99
C CYS A 40 15.73 -15.73 -6.54
N ILE A 41 14.69 -16.06 -5.78
CA ILE A 41 13.61 -16.93 -6.21
C ILE A 41 12.31 -16.13 -6.14
N MET A 42 11.69 -15.90 -7.29
CA MET A 42 10.37 -15.27 -7.42
C MET A 42 9.30 -16.35 -7.53
N THR A 43 8.34 -16.36 -6.61
CA THR A 43 7.19 -17.27 -6.62
C THR A 43 6.05 -16.66 -7.42
N GLY A 44 6.12 -16.80 -8.74
CA GLY A 44 5.22 -16.17 -9.71
C GLY A 44 5.76 -14.84 -10.26
N TYR A 45 5.07 -14.31 -11.28
CA TYR A 45 5.42 -13.01 -11.84
C TYR A 45 4.98 -11.88 -10.88
N PRO A 46 5.87 -10.92 -10.52
CA PRO A 46 5.56 -9.84 -9.56
C PRO A 46 4.47 -8.84 -9.99
N GLY A 47 3.81 -9.06 -11.12
CA GLY A 47 2.73 -8.22 -11.65
C GLY A 47 3.20 -7.08 -12.56
N SER A 48 4.44 -6.60 -12.40
CA SER A 48 5.05 -5.58 -13.26
C SER A 48 6.48 -5.91 -13.66
N ILE A 49 6.92 -5.38 -14.80
CA ILE A 49 8.27 -5.59 -15.32
C ILE A 49 9.28 -4.89 -14.41
N SER A 50 8.96 -3.67 -13.98
CA SER A 50 9.76 -2.93 -13.01
C SER A 50 9.97 -3.72 -11.71
N SER A 51 8.92 -4.28 -11.12
CA SER A 51 9.03 -5.07 -9.87
C SER A 51 9.89 -6.32 -10.08
N ALA A 52 9.72 -7.03 -11.20
CA ALA A 52 10.55 -8.19 -11.52
C ALA A 52 12.05 -7.83 -11.61
N TRP A 53 12.39 -6.73 -12.29
CA TRP A 53 13.78 -6.27 -12.36
C TRP A 53 14.32 -5.77 -11.02
N GLN A 54 13.49 -5.11 -10.20
CA GLN A 54 13.89 -4.69 -8.85
C GLN A 54 14.17 -5.88 -7.93
N GLN A 55 13.32 -6.92 -7.98
CA GLN A 55 13.53 -8.15 -7.23
C GLN A 55 14.77 -8.91 -7.73
N ALA A 56 14.93 -9.07 -9.05
CA ALA A 56 16.10 -9.69 -9.66
C ALA A 56 17.41 -8.98 -9.29
N GLY A 57 17.39 -7.64 -9.25
CA GLY A 57 18.53 -6.80 -8.87
C GLY A 57 18.99 -6.96 -7.42
N ARG A 58 18.26 -7.68 -6.57
CA ARG A 58 18.69 -8.04 -5.20
C ARG A 58 19.73 -9.16 -5.17
N ALA A 59 19.79 -9.97 -6.22
CA ALA A 59 20.86 -10.96 -6.40
C ALA A 59 21.92 -10.41 -7.36
N GLY A 60 23.19 -10.63 -7.02
CA GLY A 60 24.32 -10.14 -7.82
C GLY A 60 25.43 -9.56 -6.96
N ARG A 61 26.61 -10.20 -6.95
CA ARG A 61 27.81 -9.68 -6.29
C ARG A 61 28.73 -8.92 -7.26
N ARG A 62 29.55 -7.99 -6.75
CA ARG A 62 30.58 -7.30 -7.57
C ARG A 62 31.50 -8.29 -8.30
N HIS A 63 31.83 -9.40 -7.66
CA HIS A 63 32.61 -10.50 -8.24
C HIS A 63 31.95 -11.83 -7.84
N GLY A 64 31.47 -12.58 -8.82
CA GLY A 64 30.80 -13.86 -8.62
C GLY A 64 29.57 -14.01 -9.50
N GLU A 65 29.08 -15.24 -9.62
CA GLU A 65 27.84 -15.55 -10.33
C GLU A 65 26.62 -15.29 -9.45
N ALA A 66 25.48 -15.00 -10.08
CA ALA A 66 24.19 -14.89 -9.42
C ALA A 66 23.12 -15.60 -10.25
N LEU A 67 22.14 -16.16 -9.55
CA LEU A 67 21.04 -16.90 -10.15
C LEU A 67 19.71 -16.27 -9.78
N ILE A 68 18.89 -16.00 -10.78
CA ILE A 68 17.52 -15.51 -10.60
C ILE A 68 16.57 -16.55 -11.19
N ILE A 69 15.68 -17.07 -10.36
CA ILE A 69 14.71 -18.10 -10.75
C ILE A 69 13.31 -17.51 -10.60
N MET A 70 12.57 -17.42 -11.69
CA MET A 70 11.14 -17.10 -11.65
C MET A 70 10.34 -18.39 -11.83
N VAL A 71 9.62 -18.81 -10.80
CA VAL A 71 8.79 -20.01 -10.81
C VAL A 71 7.36 -19.59 -11.14
N GLY A 72 6.93 -19.81 -12.39
CA GLY A 72 5.58 -19.45 -12.84
C GLY A 72 4.49 -20.29 -12.16
N SER A 73 3.38 -19.64 -11.80
CA SER A 73 2.16 -20.28 -11.30
C SER A 73 1.18 -20.63 -12.43
N SER A 74 0.00 -21.17 -12.07
CA SER A 74 -1.10 -21.42 -13.01
C SER A 74 -1.84 -20.14 -13.45
N SER A 75 -1.44 -18.95 -12.98
CA SER A 75 -2.06 -17.69 -13.38
C SER A 75 -1.90 -17.47 -14.90
N ALA A 76 -2.91 -16.88 -15.55
CA ALA A 76 -2.85 -16.62 -16.99
C ALA A 76 -1.69 -15.70 -17.37
N LEU A 77 -1.34 -14.75 -16.49
CA LEU A 77 -0.24 -13.83 -16.69
C LEU A 77 1.11 -14.55 -16.62
N ASP A 78 1.32 -15.39 -15.61
CA ASP A 78 2.54 -16.18 -15.47
C ASP A 78 2.73 -17.13 -16.66
N GLN A 79 1.66 -17.84 -17.05
CA GLN A 79 1.68 -18.75 -18.19
C GLN A 79 2.02 -18.01 -19.50
N TYR A 80 1.47 -16.81 -19.69
CA TYR A 80 1.80 -15.99 -20.85
C TYR A 80 3.28 -15.58 -20.85
N ILE A 81 3.82 -15.11 -19.71
CA ILE A 81 5.23 -14.72 -19.60
C ILE A 81 6.16 -15.91 -19.88
N VAL A 82 5.84 -17.09 -19.34
CA VAL A 82 6.62 -18.32 -19.55
C VAL A 82 6.57 -18.79 -21.01
N GLN A 83 5.42 -18.70 -21.66
CA GLN A 83 5.24 -19.09 -23.08
C GLN A 83 5.84 -18.06 -24.05
N HIS A 84 5.96 -16.80 -23.63
CA HIS A 84 6.45 -15.69 -24.44
C HIS A 84 7.56 -14.91 -23.72
N PRO A 85 8.73 -15.53 -23.44
CA PRO A 85 9.79 -14.89 -22.66
C PRO A 85 10.32 -13.60 -23.31
N ASP A 86 10.33 -13.52 -24.64
CA ASP A 86 10.74 -12.31 -25.36
C ASP A 86 9.90 -11.09 -24.98
N TYR A 87 8.62 -11.27 -24.63
CA TYR A 87 7.77 -10.17 -24.16
C TYR A 87 8.35 -9.51 -22.90
N PHE A 88 8.84 -10.31 -21.96
CA PHE A 88 9.42 -9.82 -20.72
C PHE A 88 10.76 -9.10 -20.97
N PHE A 89 11.65 -9.70 -21.77
CA PHE A 89 12.99 -9.16 -21.98
C PHE A 89 13.07 -7.96 -22.93
N THR A 90 12.08 -7.78 -23.82
CA THR A 90 12.08 -6.68 -24.81
C THR A 90 11.29 -5.46 -24.36
N ARG A 91 10.39 -5.61 -23.39
CA ARG A 91 9.57 -4.50 -22.88
C ARG A 91 10.40 -3.62 -21.94
N ASN A 92 10.24 -2.31 -22.09
CA ASN A 92 10.73 -1.36 -21.11
C ASN A 92 9.90 -1.43 -19.82
N PRO A 93 10.51 -1.19 -18.65
CA PRO A 93 9.78 -0.98 -17.40
C PRO A 93 8.72 0.10 -17.52
N GLU A 94 7.68 -0.01 -16.69
CA GLU A 94 6.56 0.90 -16.65
C GLU A 94 7.01 2.34 -16.35
N THR A 95 6.28 3.31 -16.90
CA THR A 95 6.58 4.74 -16.70
C THR A 95 5.77 5.30 -15.53
N ALA A 96 6.45 5.95 -14.59
CA ALA A 96 5.78 6.71 -13.55
C ALA A 96 5.08 7.94 -14.15
N ARG A 97 3.76 8.04 -13.95
CA ARG A 97 2.96 9.20 -14.38
C ARG A 97 2.46 9.96 -13.16
N ILE A 98 2.68 11.26 -13.16
CA ILE A 98 2.18 12.19 -12.14
C ILE A 98 1.32 13.25 -12.81
N ASN A 99 0.30 13.72 -12.09
CA ASN A 99 -0.50 14.88 -12.48
C ASN A 99 -0.48 15.90 -11.33
N PRO A 100 0.59 16.70 -11.20
CA PRO A 100 0.70 17.71 -10.14
C PRO A 100 -0.38 18.79 -10.26
N ASP A 101 -0.98 18.94 -11.45
CA ASP A 101 -2.00 19.93 -11.76
C ASP A 101 -3.42 19.40 -11.56
N ASN A 102 -3.57 18.24 -10.88
CA ASN A 102 -4.88 17.79 -10.42
C ASN A 102 -5.48 18.87 -9.51
N LEU A 103 -6.65 19.41 -9.87
CA LEU A 103 -7.25 20.56 -9.21
C LEU A 103 -7.36 20.41 -7.69
N LEU A 104 -7.74 19.24 -7.19
CA LEU A 104 -7.88 19.01 -5.75
C LEU A 104 -6.53 19.09 -5.04
N ILE A 105 -5.52 18.38 -5.57
CA ILE A 105 -4.16 18.37 -5.04
C ILE A 105 -3.55 19.79 -5.12
N LEU A 106 -3.71 20.45 -6.25
CA LEU A 106 -3.20 21.80 -6.49
C LEU A 106 -3.81 22.80 -5.49
N VAL A 107 -5.13 22.83 -5.33
CA VAL A 107 -5.82 23.73 -4.40
C VAL A 107 -5.33 23.52 -2.96
N ASP A 108 -5.20 22.27 -2.53
CA ASP A 108 -4.72 21.96 -1.18
C ASP A 108 -3.28 22.40 -0.96
N HIS A 109 -2.40 22.17 -1.93
CA HIS A 109 -1.02 22.63 -1.85
C HIS A 109 -0.87 24.16 -1.98
N VAL A 110 -1.74 24.83 -2.73
CA VAL A 110 -1.78 26.31 -2.78
C VAL A 110 -2.22 26.89 -1.43
N LYS A 111 -3.19 26.27 -0.73
CA LYS A 111 -3.55 26.68 0.64
C LYS A 111 -2.35 26.58 1.59
N CYS A 112 -1.64 25.45 1.59
CA CYS A 112 -0.43 25.28 2.39
C CYS A 112 0.65 26.31 2.04
N ALA A 113 0.92 26.51 0.75
CA ALA A 113 1.93 27.46 0.32
C ALA A 113 1.57 28.91 0.69
N ALA A 114 0.30 29.30 0.59
CA ALA A 114 -0.18 30.63 0.98
C ALA A 114 -0.13 30.86 2.50
N TYR A 115 -0.29 29.80 3.30
CA TYR A 115 -0.06 29.83 4.75
C TYR A 115 1.41 30.07 5.08
N GLU A 116 2.33 29.40 4.36
CA GLU A 116 3.77 29.55 4.56
C GLU A 116 4.28 30.93 4.11
N LEU A 117 3.90 31.36 2.90
CA LEU A 117 4.31 32.65 2.33
C LEU A 117 3.20 33.24 1.43
N PRO A 118 2.89 34.55 1.55
CA PRO A 118 1.91 35.20 0.70
C PRO A 118 2.27 35.14 -0.78
N PHE A 119 1.34 34.69 -1.63
CA PHE A 119 1.48 34.75 -3.08
C PHE A 119 1.30 36.17 -3.59
N LYS A 120 2.06 36.57 -4.61
CA LYS A 120 1.90 37.81 -5.36
C LYS A 120 1.10 37.59 -6.64
N LYS A 121 0.55 38.67 -7.18
CA LYS A 121 -0.14 38.65 -8.47
C LYS A 121 0.81 38.27 -9.60
N GLY A 122 0.42 37.27 -10.38
CA GLY A 122 1.23 36.69 -11.45
C GLY A 122 2.23 35.64 -10.98
N ASP A 123 2.23 35.29 -9.68
CA ASP A 123 2.96 34.11 -9.23
C ASP A 123 2.32 32.84 -9.81
N THR A 124 3.19 31.87 -10.10
CA THR A 124 2.80 30.54 -10.56
C THR A 124 3.14 29.52 -9.48
N PHE A 125 2.46 28.36 -9.51
CA PHE A 125 2.82 27.22 -8.68
C PHE A 125 3.33 26.09 -9.58
N GLY A 126 4.65 25.91 -9.59
CA GLY A 126 5.31 25.05 -10.58
C GLY A 126 5.20 25.65 -11.98
N LYS A 127 4.41 25.02 -12.86
CA LYS A 127 4.16 25.51 -14.23
C LYS A 127 2.73 26.04 -14.41
N THR A 128 1.95 26.04 -13.34
CA THR A 128 0.51 26.27 -13.40
C THR A 128 0.20 27.68 -12.92
N GLU A 129 -0.58 28.39 -13.71
CA GLU A 129 -1.18 29.66 -13.34
C GLU A 129 -2.23 29.40 -12.26
N ILE A 130 -2.13 30.11 -11.13
CA ILE A 130 -2.97 29.85 -9.95
C ILE A 130 -3.93 31.00 -9.65
N MET A 131 -4.07 31.98 -10.55
CA MET A 131 -4.93 33.15 -10.32
C MET A 131 -6.37 32.75 -9.99
N ASP A 132 -6.97 31.87 -10.80
CA ASP A 132 -8.35 31.40 -10.57
C ASP A 132 -8.50 30.67 -9.23
N VAL A 133 -7.46 29.92 -8.81
CA VAL A 133 -7.43 29.24 -7.52
C VAL A 133 -7.32 30.25 -6.37
N LEU A 134 -6.48 31.28 -6.50
CA LEU A 134 -6.34 32.34 -5.50
C LEU A 134 -7.61 33.18 -5.37
N GLU A 135 -8.28 33.49 -6.47
CA GLU A 135 -9.57 34.17 -6.51
C GLU A 135 -10.64 33.32 -5.81
N PHE A 136 -10.78 32.06 -6.20
CA PHE A 136 -11.68 31.11 -5.54
C PHE A 136 -11.43 31.01 -4.03
N LEU A 137 -10.18 30.85 -3.59
CA LEU A 137 -9.84 30.78 -2.17
C LEU A 137 -10.10 32.10 -1.42
N THR A 138 -10.11 33.23 -2.11
CA THR A 138 -10.51 34.53 -1.54
C THR A 138 -12.03 34.59 -1.35
N GLU A 139 -12.80 34.12 -2.33
CA GLU A 139 -14.26 34.01 -2.24
C GLU A 139 -14.70 33.09 -1.08
N GLU A 140 -14.00 31.96 -0.92
CA GLU A 140 -14.20 31.01 0.18
C GLU A 140 -13.65 31.51 1.54
N ARG A 141 -13.17 32.76 1.62
CA ARG A 141 -12.61 33.41 2.83
C ARG A 141 -11.44 32.65 3.47
N VAL A 142 -10.70 31.91 2.67
CA VAL A 142 -9.46 31.23 3.09
C VAL A 142 -8.29 32.19 2.97
N LEU A 143 -8.26 32.97 1.88
CA LEU A 143 -7.25 33.99 1.61
C LEU A 143 -7.85 35.39 1.64
N HIS A 144 -6.98 36.38 1.85
CA HIS A 144 -7.32 37.79 1.78
C HIS A 144 -6.32 38.52 0.88
N LEU A 145 -6.83 39.18 -0.17
CA LEU A 145 -6.02 40.03 -1.04
C LEU A 145 -5.76 41.39 -0.39
N ASN A 146 -4.50 41.70 -0.12
CA ASN A 146 -4.05 43.01 0.34
C ASN A 146 -2.98 43.57 -0.61
N GLY A 147 -3.29 44.69 -1.28
CA GLY A 147 -2.44 45.23 -2.34
C GLY A 147 -2.33 44.26 -3.52
N ASP A 148 -1.11 43.74 -3.75
CA ASP A 148 -0.80 42.79 -4.81
C ASP A 148 -0.55 41.36 -4.29
N LYS A 149 -0.91 41.07 -3.03
CA LYS A 149 -0.62 39.80 -2.37
C LYS A 149 -1.83 39.13 -1.71
N TRP A 150 -1.89 37.81 -1.82
CA TRP A 150 -2.83 36.97 -1.08
C TRP A 150 -2.19 36.48 0.21
N HIS A 151 -2.80 36.85 1.34
CA HIS A 151 -2.40 36.43 2.66
C HIS A 151 -3.38 35.40 3.21
N TRP A 152 -2.86 34.44 3.98
CA TRP A 152 -3.69 33.51 4.74
C TRP A 152 -4.54 34.25 5.79
N MET A 153 -5.84 33.94 5.86
CA MET A 153 -6.80 34.62 6.73
C MET A 153 -7.38 33.72 7.84
N ASN A 154 -7.16 32.41 7.76
CA ASN A 154 -7.77 31.44 8.67
C ASN A 154 -6.84 31.14 9.86
N ASP A 155 -7.37 30.83 11.04
CA ASP A 155 -6.54 30.36 12.16
C ASP A 155 -6.14 28.89 12.02
N ALA A 156 -6.81 28.15 11.12
CA ALA A 156 -6.54 26.74 10.87
C ALA A 156 -5.18 26.53 10.18
N PHE A 157 -4.43 25.53 10.64
CA PHE A 157 -3.22 25.05 9.98
C PHE A 157 -3.60 24.10 8.83
N PRO A 158 -3.45 24.46 7.55
CA PRO A 158 -3.99 23.67 6.45
C PRO A 158 -3.33 22.28 6.35
N ALA A 159 -2.04 22.18 6.62
CA ALA A 159 -1.28 20.94 6.45
C ALA A 159 -1.70 19.81 7.41
N SER A 160 -2.39 20.10 8.53
CA SER A 160 -2.88 19.02 9.42
C SER A 160 -4.02 18.21 8.80
N ASN A 161 -4.76 18.80 7.87
CA ASN A 161 -5.95 18.18 7.26
C ASN A 161 -5.65 17.60 5.86
N ILE A 162 -4.42 17.80 5.36
CA ILE A 162 -4.01 17.35 4.02
C ILE A 162 -3.02 16.19 4.19
N SER A 163 -3.48 14.98 3.91
CA SER A 163 -2.60 13.82 3.83
C SER A 163 -2.04 13.70 2.41
N LEU A 164 -0.70 13.70 2.27
CA LEU A 164 -0.01 13.43 1.01
C LEU A 164 -0.28 12.01 0.49
N ARG A 165 -0.77 11.13 1.36
CA ARG A 165 -1.17 9.76 1.05
C ARG A 165 -2.56 9.57 1.65
N SER A 166 -3.59 10.12 1.01
CA SER A 166 -4.99 10.02 1.46
C SER A 166 -5.51 8.58 1.60
N ALA A 167 -4.76 7.60 1.08
CA ALA A 167 -5.03 6.17 1.22
C ALA A 167 -4.36 5.51 2.45
N ALA A 168 -3.61 6.24 3.27
CA ALA A 168 -3.06 5.69 4.51
C ALA A 168 -4.19 5.59 5.55
N GLN A 169 -4.94 4.49 5.49
CA GLN A 169 -5.82 4.09 6.57
C GLN A 169 -5.00 3.87 7.85
N GLU A 170 -5.61 4.13 9.01
CA GLU A 170 -5.02 3.70 10.29
C GLU A 170 -4.77 2.18 10.25
N ASN A 171 -3.67 1.74 10.86
CA ASN A 171 -3.35 0.32 10.96
C ASN A 171 -4.01 -0.29 12.20
N VAL A 172 -4.40 -1.56 12.11
CA VAL A 172 -4.75 -2.40 13.24
C VAL A 172 -3.48 -2.87 13.93
N VAL A 173 -3.36 -2.60 15.23
CA VAL A 173 -2.24 -3.04 16.08
C VAL A 173 -2.49 -4.44 16.59
N ILE A 174 -1.52 -5.34 16.44
CA ILE A 174 -1.62 -6.74 16.85
C ILE A 174 -0.95 -6.91 18.21
N ILE A 175 -1.73 -7.31 19.21
CA ILE A 175 -1.35 -7.38 20.63
C ILE A 175 -1.39 -8.84 21.08
N ASP A 176 -0.22 -9.39 21.38
CA ASP A 176 -0.07 -10.69 22.01
C ASP A 176 -0.40 -10.60 23.51
N GLN A 177 -1.36 -11.42 23.95
CA GLN A 177 -1.81 -11.56 25.34
C GLN A 177 -1.53 -12.95 25.93
N THR A 178 -0.63 -13.73 25.32
CA THR A 178 -0.29 -15.09 25.78
C THR A 178 0.18 -15.12 27.24
N ASN A 179 0.97 -14.13 27.65
CA ASN A 179 1.52 -14.02 29.01
C ASN A 179 0.83 -12.91 29.83
N ALA A 180 -0.49 -12.76 29.69
CA ALA A 180 -1.27 -11.80 30.46
C ALA A 180 -0.91 -11.84 31.97
N PRO A 181 -0.70 -10.69 32.64
CA PRO A 181 -1.08 -9.34 32.21
C PRO A 181 -0.01 -8.59 31.38
N VAL A 182 1.11 -9.23 31.01
CA VAL A 182 2.14 -8.59 30.18
C VAL A 182 1.76 -8.72 28.71
N ASN A 183 1.09 -7.70 28.20
CA ASN A 183 0.74 -7.62 26.78
C ASN A 183 1.90 -7.05 25.95
N ARG A 184 2.10 -7.58 24.75
CA ARG A 184 3.16 -7.14 23.84
C ARG A 184 2.59 -6.84 22.46
N VAL A 185 2.96 -5.70 21.89
CA VAL A 185 2.69 -5.43 20.47
C VAL A 185 3.67 -6.25 19.63
N ILE A 186 3.14 -7.07 18.72
CA ILE A 186 3.93 -7.93 17.83
C ILE A 186 3.93 -7.47 16.37
N GLY A 187 3.02 -6.58 15.99
CA GLY A 187 2.99 -6.03 14.65
C GLY A 187 1.79 -5.13 14.38
N GLU A 188 1.65 -4.75 13.12
CA GLU A 188 0.56 -3.91 12.62
C GLU A 188 0.08 -4.41 11.24
N MET A 189 -1.18 -4.18 10.88
CA MET A 189 -1.75 -4.54 9.58
C MET A 189 -2.70 -3.44 9.10
N ASP A 190 -2.80 -3.18 7.79
CA ASP A 190 -3.78 -2.23 7.28
C ASP A 190 -5.22 -2.73 7.54
N THR A 191 -6.16 -1.81 7.75
CA THR A 191 -7.54 -2.17 8.11
C THR A 191 -8.23 -3.05 7.08
N PHE A 192 -7.94 -2.88 5.79
CA PHE A 192 -8.58 -3.67 4.74
C PHE A 192 -8.14 -5.14 4.81
N SER A 193 -6.85 -5.39 4.94
CA SER A 193 -6.30 -6.74 5.13
C SER A 193 -6.76 -7.36 6.45
N ALA A 194 -6.86 -6.58 7.52
CA ALA A 194 -7.28 -7.05 8.84
C ALA A 194 -8.66 -7.73 8.81
N MET A 195 -9.57 -7.27 7.94
CA MET A 195 -10.89 -7.90 7.76
C MET A 195 -10.84 -9.38 7.33
N THR A 196 -9.74 -9.82 6.69
CA THR A 196 -9.59 -11.19 6.17
C THR A 196 -8.49 -11.98 6.86
N LEU A 197 -7.49 -11.31 7.42
CA LEU A 197 -6.33 -11.96 8.03
C LEU A 197 -6.32 -11.88 9.56
N LEU A 198 -7.13 -10.99 10.16
CA LEU A 198 -7.22 -10.78 11.61
C LEU A 198 -8.66 -10.84 12.12
N HIS A 199 -9.58 -11.46 11.37
CA HIS A 199 -10.93 -11.69 11.88
C HIS A 199 -10.91 -12.59 13.13
N ASP A 200 -11.97 -12.58 13.92
CA ASP A 200 -12.09 -13.48 15.09
C ASP A 200 -11.84 -14.93 14.67
N GLU A 201 -11.03 -15.65 15.44
CA GLU A 201 -10.51 -17.00 15.16
C GLU A 201 -9.51 -17.15 13.99
N ALA A 202 -9.07 -16.07 13.35
CA ALA A 202 -8.02 -16.14 12.34
C ALA A 202 -6.70 -16.64 12.94
N ILE A 203 -5.92 -17.36 12.13
CA ILE A 203 -4.55 -17.75 12.43
C ILE A 203 -3.60 -16.76 11.75
N TYR A 204 -3.02 -15.87 12.54
CA TYR A 204 -1.98 -14.94 12.12
C TYR A 204 -0.61 -15.60 12.28
N LEU A 205 0.14 -15.71 11.17
CA LEU A 205 1.53 -16.17 11.19
C LEU A 205 2.48 -14.99 11.26
N HIS A 206 3.33 -14.97 12.28
CA HIS A 206 4.34 -13.95 12.49
C HIS A 206 5.72 -14.59 12.65
N GLN A 207 6.57 -14.47 11.61
CA GLN A 207 7.90 -15.10 11.59
C GLN A 207 7.87 -16.62 11.86
N GLY A 208 6.81 -17.30 11.41
CA GLY A 208 6.61 -18.74 11.64
C GLY A 208 5.97 -19.09 12.98
N ILE A 209 5.86 -18.14 13.91
CA ILE A 209 5.08 -18.30 15.14
C ILE A 209 3.61 -18.10 14.80
N GLN A 210 2.76 -18.99 15.28
CA GLN A 210 1.32 -18.98 14.99
C GLN A 210 0.59 -18.32 16.16
N PHE A 211 -0.29 -17.38 15.84
CA PHE A 211 -1.16 -16.71 16.79
C PHE A 211 -2.61 -16.88 16.35
N GLN A 212 -3.50 -17.22 17.26
CA GLN A 212 -4.93 -17.17 17.02
C GLN A 212 -5.47 -15.82 17.50
N VAL A 213 -6.29 -15.16 16.67
CA VAL A 213 -7.02 -13.97 17.07
C VAL A 213 -8.16 -14.37 18.00
N GLU A 214 -8.13 -13.85 19.22
CA GLU A 214 -9.22 -14.00 20.19
C GLU A 214 -10.30 -12.94 19.96
N GLU A 215 -9.91 -11.72 19.60
CA GLU A 215 -10.82 -10.60 19.37
C GLU A 215 -10.21 -9.56 18.43
N LEU A 216 -10.98 -9.11 17.44
CA LEU A 216 -10.71 -7.92 16.64
C LEU A 216 -11.58 -6.74 17.11
N ASP A 217 -11.01 -5.86 17.93
CA ASP A 217 -11.60 -4.58 18.28
C ASP A 217 -11.44 -3.60 17.09
N TRP A 218 -12.48 -3.52 16.28
CA TRP A 218 -12.49 -2.73 15.06
C TRP A 218 -12.53 -1.22 15.32
N ASP A 219 -13.14 -0.79 16.42
CA ASP A 219 -13.31 0.63 16.74
C ASP A 219 -11.98 1.21 17.26
N GLU A 220 -11.30 0.47 18.14
CA GLU A 220 -10.00 0.86 18.70
C GLU A 220 -8.80 0.44 17.85
N LYS A 221 -9.03 -0.26 16.73
CA LYS A 221 -8.00 -0.77 15.80
C LYS A 221 -7.00 -1.69 16.49
N LYS A 222 -7.49 -2.65 17.28
CA LYS A 222 -6.65 -3.62 18.01
C LYS A 222 -7.08 -5.05 17.71
N ALA A 223 -6.12 -5.92 17.42
CA ALA A 223 -6.33 -7.35 17.33
C ALA A 223 -5.62 -8.03 18.50
N TYR A 224 -6.40 -8.66 19.39
CA TYR A 224 -5.89 -9.40 20.52
C TYR A 224 -5.66 -10.85 20.12
N VAL A 225 -4.43 -11.32 20.32
CA VAL A 225 -4.01 -12.64 19.85
C VAL A 225 -3.32 -13.45 20.95
N ARG A 226 -3.37 -14.78 20.83
CA ARG A 226 -2.64 -15.72 21.69
C ARG A 226 -1.84 -16.70 20.84
N GLU A 227 -0.62 -17.02 21.29
CA GLU A 227 0.23 -18.02 20.65
C GLU A 227 -0.44 -19.39 20.71
N VAL A 228 -0.44 -20.08 19.57
CA VAL A 228 -1.02 -21.41 19.41
C VAL A 228 -0.09 -22.31 18.60
N ASN A 229 -0.31 -23.61 18.65
CA ASN A 229 0.36 -24.57 17.79
C ASN A 229 -0.68 -25.46 17.13
N VAL A 230 -1.06 -25.13 15.90
CA VAL A 230 -2.09 -25.81 15.12
C VAL A 230 -1.53 -26.33 13.79
N ASP A 231 -2.21 -27.32 13.20
CA ASP A 231 -1.82 -27.95 11.93
C ASP A 231 -2.46 -27.29 10.69
N TYR A 232 -3.06 -26.12 10.85
CA TYR A 232 -3.76 -25.39 9.80
C TYR A 232 -3.51 -23.88 9.84
N TYR A 233 -3.74 -23.21 8.70
CA TYR A 233 -3.86 -21.76 8.60
C TYR A 233 -5.27 -21.37 8.16
N THR A 234 -5.62 -20.09 8.32
CA THR A 234 -6.92 -19.57 7.89
C THR A 234 -6.78 -18.76 6.62
N ASP A 235 -7.75 -18.90 5.73
CA ASP A 235 -7.85 -18.10 4.50
C ASP A 235 -9.29 -17.64 4.32
N ALA A 236 -9.49 -16.33 4.18
CA ALA A 236 -10.81 -15.71 4.11
C ALA A 236 -10.98 -14.93 2.81
N ASN A 237 -12.17 -15.05 2.20
CA ASN A 237 -12.50 -14.32 1.00
C ASN A 237 -13.38 -13.11 1.30
N LEU A 238 -13.11 -12.03 0.57
CA LEU A 238 -13.84 -10.78 0.65
C LEU A 238 -14.77 -10.66 -0.56
N ALA A 239 -16.07 -10.58 -0.31
CA ALA A 239 -17.05 -10.30 -1.35
C ALA A 239 -17.10 -8.79 -1.60
N VAL A 240 -16.75 -8.37 -2.81
CA VAL A 240 -16.81 -6.98 -3.25
C VAL A 240 -18.07 -6.78 -4.10
N GLN A 241 -18.92 -5.85 -3.69
CA GLN A 241 -20.08 -5.43 -4.46
C GLN A 241 -19.97 -3.94 -4.79
N LEU A 242 -20.22 -3.60 -6.06
CA LEU A 242 -20.36 -2.23 -6.52
C LEU A 242 -21.84 -1.92 -6.76
N SER A 243 -22.32 -0.83 -6.19
CA SER A 243 -23.67 -0.30 -6.44
C SER A 243 -23.60 1.15 -6.88
N VAL A 244 -24.31 1.49 -7.95
CA VAL A 244 -24.50 2.88 -8.38
C VAL A 244 -25.48 3.55 -7.42
N LEU A 245 -25.08 4.69 -6.86
CA LEU A 245 -25.92 5.49 -5.98
C LEU A 245 -26.70 6.53 -6.79
N GLU A 246 -25.97 7.28 -7.61
CA GLU A 246 -26.51 8.36 -8.43
C GLU A 246 -25.78 8.44 -9.78
N VAL A 247 -26.47 8.94 -10.81
CA VAL A 247 -25.91 9.18 -12.14
C VAL A 247 -26.08 10.66 -12.48
N ASP A 248 -24.98 11.39 -12.51
CA ASP A 248 -24.99 12.84 -12.76
C ASP A 248 -24.95 13.16 -14.25
N LYS A 249 -24.20 12.36 -15.02
CA LYS A 249 -24.02 12.54 -16.47
C LYS A 249 -24.16 11.19 -17.16
N GLN A 250 -24.92 11.17 -18.25
CA GLN A 250 -25.07 9.98 -19.07
C GLN A 250 -25.01 10.34 -20.56
N ARG A 251 -24.39 9.47 -21.35
CA ARG A 251 -24.37 9.56 -22.80
C ARG A 251 -24.67 8.20 -23.41
N SER A 252 -25.70 8.14 -24.25
CA SER A 252 -26.07 6.94 -24.99
C SER A 252 -25.39 6.89 -26.36
N PHE A 253 -24.99 5.70 -26.76
CA PHE A 253 -24.46 5.34 -28.07
C PHE A 253 -25.36 4.26 -28.70
N ALA A 254 -25.06 3.84 -29.93
CA ALA A 254 -25.91 2.91 -30.67
C ALA A 254 -26.14 1.56 -29.95
N SER A 255 -25.16 1.06 -29.20
CA SER A 255 -25.23 -0.24 -28.50
C SER A 255 -24.75 -0.20 -27.05
N THR A 256 -24.39 0.97 -26.53
CA THR A 256 -23.82 1.14 -25.19
C THR A 256 -24.24 2.47 -24.59
N ALA A 257 -24.05 2.63 -23.28
CA ALA A 257 -24.14 3.92 -22.61
C ALA A 257 -22.92 4.11 -21.70
N ALA A 258 -22.45 5.34 -21.59
CA ALA A 258 -21.45 5.76 -20.62
C ALA A 258 -22.12 6.66 -19.59
N ALA A 259 -21.81 6.44 -18.31
CA ALA A 259 -22.35 7.20 -17.19
C ALA A 259 -21.21 7.65 -16.26
N PHE A 260 -21.43 8.77 -15.58
CA PHE A 260 -20.58 9.31 -14.52
C PHE A 260 -21.48 9.72 -13.36
N GLY A 261 -21.09 9.33 -12.16
CA GLY A 261 -21.81 9.60 -10.91
C GLY A 261 -21.21 8.81 -9.75
N ASP A 262 -21.92 8.80 -8.64
CA ASP A 262 -21.45 8.22 -7.39
C ASP A 262 -21.68 6.71 -7.31
N VAL A 263 -20.67 6.00 -6.82
CA VAL A 263 -20.71 4.56 -6.59
C VAL A 263 -20.30 4.22 -5.16
N ALA A 264 -20.98 3.25 -4.57
CA ALA A 264 -20.56 2.64 -3.31
C ALA A 264 -19.92 1.28 -3.59
N ILE A 265 -18.73 1.07 -3.02
CA ILE A 265 -18.06 -0.23 -2.97
C ILE A 265 -18.27 -0.79 -1.56
N ARG A 266 -18.90 -1.96 -1.47
CA ARG A 266 -19.08 -2.70 -0.22
C ARG A 266 -18.17 -3.92 -0.22
N ALA A 267 -17.31 -3.99 0.77
CA ALA A 267 -16.42 -5.11 1.04
C ALA A 267 -16.97 -5.88 2.25
N MET A 268 -17.39 -7.12 2.06
CA MET A 268 -17.89 -7.97 3.15
C MET A 268 -17.02 -9.21 3.28
N PRO A 269 -16.37 -9.43 4.45
CA PRO A 269 -15.82 -10.73 4.79
C PRO A 269 -16.93 -11.77 4.77
N THR A 270 -16.68 -12.90 4.11
CA THR A 270 -17.70 -13.94 3.95
C THR A 270 -17.46 -15.10 4.92
N ILE A 271 -16.89 -16.19 4.41
CA ILE A 271 -16.49 -17.35 5.16
C ILE A 271 -14.97 -17.46 5.08
N PHE A 272 -14.38 -17.99 6.14
CA PHE A 272 -12.98 -18.41 6.13
C PHE A 272 -12.89 -19.94 6.10
N LYS A 273 -11.78 -20.44 5.58
CA LYS A 273 -11.45 -21.86 5.52
C LYS A 273 -10.27 -22.14 6.45
N LYS A 274 -10.29 -23.30 7.09
CA LYS A 274 -9.13 -23.87 7.79
C LYS A 274 -8.43 -24.83 6.84
N ILE A 275 -7.17 -24.53 6.54
CA ILE A 275 -6.40 -25.19 5.49
C ILE A 275 -5.17 -25.84 6.13
N LYS A 276 -5.06 -27.17 6.04
CA LYS A 276 -3.95 -27.91 6.66
C LYS A 276 -2.61 -27.67 5.95
N PHE A 277 -1.53 -27.48 6.71
CA PHE A 277 -0.20 -27.21 6.14
C PHE A 277 0.32 -28.34 5.22
N GLU A 278 0.16 -29.61 5.63
CA GLU A 278 0.88 -30.74 5.02
C GLU A 278 0.12 -31.50 3.92
N THR A 279 -1.09 -31.07 3.54
CA THR A 279 -1.97 -31.88 2.64
C THR A 279 -2.28 -31.22 1.29
N HIS A 280 -1.54 -30.19 0.90
CA HIS A 280 -1.69 -29.56 -0.42
C HIS A 280 -0.79 -30.26 -1.45
N GLY A 281 -1.24 -31.45 -1.87
CA GLY A 281 -0.76 -32.19 -3.04
C GLY A 281 -1.90 -32.43 -4.02
#